data_AF-A0A093X4M5-F1
#
_entry.id   AF-A0A093X4M5-F1
#
_cell.length_a   1.000
_cell.length_b   1.000
_cell.length_c   1.000
_cell.angle_alpha   90.00
_cell.angle_beta   90.00
_cell.angle_gamma   90.00
#
_symmetry.space_group_name_H-M   'P 1'
#
loop_
_entity.id
_entity.type
_entity.pdbx_description
1 polymer ?
#
loop_
_entity_poly.entity_id
_entity_poly.type
_entity_poly.pdbx_seq_one_letter_code
_entity_poly.pdbx_strand_id
1 'polypeptide(L)'
;MANPLDTDAGSELFSSYEAELKLVQADLNQKLDQIPELSGEPRKAAISQAERALEEANELLDQMRLEKSNIPSSARTKINQRFRNHETDTDSAKRRLANLSNDRAALFGARYADDPNGGDVQLEQ
;
A
#
# COMPACT_ATOMS: atom_id res chain seq x y z
N MET A 1 -22.53 -14.04 27.71
CA MET A 1 -21.72 -13.08 28.49
C MET A 1 -20.28 -13.29 28.06
N ALA A 2 -19.58 -12.25 27.59
CA ALA A 2 -18.17 -12.38 27.21
C ALA A 2 -17.31 -12.56 28.46
N ASN A 3 -16.36 -13.50 28.44
CA ASN A 3 -15.44 -13.75 29.54
C ASN A 3 -14.42 -12.61 29.63
N PRO A 4 -14.14 -12.04 30.82
CA PRO A 4 -13.13 -11.00 30.98
C PRO A 4 -11.73 -11.39 30.45
N LEU A 5 -11.39 -12.67 30.51
CA LEU A 5 -10.11 -13.20 29.99
C LEU A 5 -10.05 -13.14 28.45
N ASP A 6 -11.16 -13.42 27.77
CA ASP A 6 -11.23 -13.36 26.30
C ASP A 6 -11.13 -11.90 25.80
N THR A 7 -11.55 -10.95 26.64
CA THR A 7 -11.44 -9.51 26.36
C THR A 7 -10.00 -9.03 26.40
N ASP A 8 -9.24 -9.49 27.38
CA ASP A 8 -7.84 -9.13 27.56
C ASP A 8 -7.00 -9.69 26.41
N ALA A 9 -7.18 -10.99 26.10
CA ALA A 9 -6.52 -11.67 24.99
C ALA A 9 -6.81 -11.02 23.62
N GLY A 10 -8.07 -10.65 23.33
CA GLY A 10 -8.41 -9.95 22.08
C GLY A 10 -7.78 -8.55 21.98
N SER A 11 -7.59 -7.87 23.11
CA SER A 11 -6.93 -6.57 23.16
C SER A 11 -5.41 -6.66 22.99
N GLU A 12 -4.79 -7.73 23.49
CA GLU A 12 -3.37 -8.05 23.31
C GLU A 12 -3.08 -8.43 21.85
N LEU A 13 -3.88 -9.33 21.24
CA LEU A 13 -3.73 -9.71 19.83
C LEU A 13 -3.90 -8.50 18.91
N PHE A 14 -4.91 -7.66 19.14
CA PHE A 14 -5.05 -6.41 18.40
C PHE A 14 -3.79 -5.54 18.50
N SER A 15 -3.20 -5.45 19.69
CA SER A 15 -2.01 -4.63 19.92
C SER A 15 -0.75 -5.21 19.25
N SER A 16 -0.63 -6.55 19.16
CA SER A 16 0.44 -7.22 18.41
C SER A 16 0.33 -6.92 16.92
N TYR A 17 -0.86 -7.16 16.33
CA TYR A 17 -1.10 -6.86 14.92
C TYR A 17 -0.95 -5.38 14.60
N GLU A 18 -1.33 -4.49 15.52
CA GLU A 18 -1.10 -3.04 15.35
C GLU A 18 0.40 -2.69 15.32
N ALA A 19 1.22 -3.36 16.12
CA ALA A 19 2.67 -3.14 16.12
C ALA A 19 3.30 -3.64 14.81
N GLU A 20 2.91 -4.82 14.34
CA GLU A 20 3.33 -5.37 13.05
C GLU A 20 2.90 -4.45 11.89
N LEU A 21 1.64 -3.99 11.89
CA LEU A 21 1.12 -3.09 10.86
C LEU A 21 1.92 -1.79 10.80
N LYS A 22 2.32 -1.22 11.95
CA LYS A 22 3.15 -0.01 11.98
C LYS A 22 4.52 -0.22 11.32
N LEU A 23 5.13 -1.40 11.49
CA LEU A 23 6.40 -1.73 10.84
C LEU A 23 6.22 -1.83 9.31
N VAL A 24 5.18 -2.54 8.87
CA VAL A 24 4.87 -2.69 7.44
C VAL A 24 4.51 -1.35 6.81
N GLN A 25 3.71 -0.51 7.49
CA GLN A 25 3.38 0.84 7.03
C GLN A 25 4.62 1.74 6.92
N ALA A 26 5.58 1.61 7.85
CA ALA A 26 6.83 2.35 7.78
C ALA A 26 7.68 1.93 6.56
N ASP A 27 7.85 0.62 6.33
CA ASP A 27 8.57 0.10 5.16
C ASP A 27 7.87 0.48 3.84
N LEU A 28 6.55 0.35 3.78
CA LEU A 28 5.75 0.77 2.62
C LEU A 28 5.95 2.25 2.31
N ASN A 29 5.81 3.14 3.31
CA ASN A 29 6.00 4.57 3.11
C ASN A 29 7.42 4.90 2.65
N GLN A 30 8.43 4.26 3.24
CA GLN A 30 9.82 4.43 2.81
C GLN A 30 10.00 4.03 1.34
N LYS A 31 9.42 2.91 0.89
CA LYS A 31 9.48 2.52 -0.54
C LYS A 31 8.77 3.52 -1.44
N LEU A 32 7.59 4.01 -1.04
CA LEU A 32 6.84 5.00 -1.81
C LEU A 32 7.59 6.32 -1.96
N ASP A 33 8.38 6.72 -0.96
CA ASP A 33 9.25 7.89 -1.03
C ASP A 33 10.47 7.66 -1.94
N GLN A 34 10.96 6.43 -2.06
CA GLN A 34 12.13 6.09 -2.89
C GLN A 34 11.78 5.90 -4.38
N ILE A 35 10.59 5.37 -4.70
CA ILE A 35 10.18 5.04 -6.07
C ILE A 35 10.36 6.19 -7.09
N PRO A 36 10.05 7.47 -6.78
CA PRO A 36 10.26 8.59 -7.69
C PRO A 36 11.72 8.79 -8.12
N GLU A 37 12.67 8.43 -7.26
CA GLU A 37 14.12 8.59 -7.51
C GLU A 37 14.71 7.44 -8.34
N LEU A 38 13.92 6.40 -8.59
CA LEU A 38 14.35 5.20 -9.31
C LEU A 38 13.84 5.19 -10.75
N SER A 39 14.61 4.56 -11.65
CA SER A 39 14.22 4.32 -13.04
C SER A 39 14.50 2.88 -13.46
N GLY A 40 13.94 2.45 -14.59
CA GLY A 40 14.15 1.12 -15.17
C GLY A 40 13.78 -0.05 -14.26
N GLU A 41 14.63 -1.07 -14.23
CA GLU A 41 14.43 -2.29 -13.42
C GLU A 41 14.41 -2.04 -11.90
N PRO A 42 15.31 -1.22 -11.31
CA PRO A 42 15.23 -0.86 -9.89
C PRO A 42 13.87 -0.28 -9.48
N ARG A 43 13.29 0.61 -10.31
CA ARG A 43 11.95 1.18 -10.06
C ARG A 43 10.87 0.10 -10.08
N LYS A 44 10.92 -0.80 -11.07
CA LYS A 44 9.97 -1.92 -11.20
C LYS A 44 10.06 -2.85 -9.99
N ALA A 45 11.26 -3.14 -9.51
CA ALA A 45 11.47 -3.94 -8.30
C ALA A 45 10.93 -3.25 -7.05
N ALA A 46 11.18 -1.95 -6.87
CA ALA A 46 10.67 -1.17 -5.75
C ALA A 46 9.13 -1.11 -5.72
N ILE A 47 8.49 -0.96 -6.89
CA ILE A 47 7.03 -1.05 -7.02
C ILE A 47 6.52 -2.43 -6.59
N SER A 48 7.11 -3.52 -7.10
CA SER A 48 6.69 -4.87 -6.72
C SER A 48 6.88 -5.16 -5.24
N GLN A 49 7.89 -4.59 -4.59
CA GLN A 49 8.08 -4.70 -3.15
C GLN A 49 7.03 -3.89 -2.38
N ALA A 50 6.71 -2.67 -2.83
CA ALA A 50 5.66 -1.85 -2.23
C ALA A 50 4.28 -2.51 -2.37
N GLU A 51 3.99 -3.18 -3.49
CA GLU A 51 2.76 -3.96 -3.69
C GLU A 51 2.63 -5.09 -2.66
N ARG A 52 3.72 -5.83 -2.40
CA ARG A 52 3.74 -6.89 -1.37
C ARG A 52 3.57 -6.35 0.04
N ALA A 53 4.25 -5.26 0.39
CA ALA A 53 4.09 -4.62 1.69
C ALA A 53 2.65 -4.08 1.88
N LEU A 54 2.03 -3.59 0.81
CA LEU A 54 0.62 -3.18 0.84
C LEU A 54 -0.32 -4.37 1.04
N GLU A 55 -0.06 -5.51 0.39
CA GLU A 55 -0.83 -6.75 0.61
C GLU A 55 -0.75 -7.20 2.07
N GLU A 56 0.46 -7.28 2.62
CA GLU A 56 0.69 -7.60 4.04
C GLU A 56 -0.01 -6.61 4.99
N ALA A 57 0.02 -5.31 4.69
CA ALA A 57 -0.71 -4.31 5.47
C ALA A 57 -2.23 -4.52 5.45
N ASN A 58 -2.80 -4.96 4.32
CA ASN A 58 -4.23 -5.28 4.23
C ASN A 58 -4.57 -6.55 5.01
N GLU A 59 -3.73 -7.58 4.94
CA GLU A 59 -3.90 -8.81 5.72
C GLU A 59 -3.91 -8.52 7.23
N LEU A 60 -2.98 -7.70 7.71
CA LEU A 60 -2.94 -7.26 9.12
C LEU A 60 -4.17 -6.46 9.51
N LEU A 61 -4.68 -5.57 8.64
CA LEU A 61 -5.94 -4.87 8.87
C LEU A 61 -7.13 -5.83 8.97
N ASP A 62 -7.16 -6.89 8.16
CA ASP A 62 -8.20 -7.91 8.23
C ASP A 62 -8.13 -8.70 9.55
N GLN A 63 -6.92 -9.08 10.01
CA GLN A 63 -6.73 -9.71 11.32
C GLN A 63 -7.18 -8.78 12.46
N MET A 64 -6.78 -7.51 12.45
CA MET A 64 -7.21 -6.51 13.44
C MET A 64 -8.74 -6.32 13.43
N ARG A 65 -9.38 -6.42 12.26
CA ARG A 65 -10.84 -6.30 12.11
C ARG A 65 -11.56 -7.49 12.74
N LEU A 66 -11.00 -8.70 12.65
CA LEU A 66 -11.53 -9.87 13.35
C LEU A 66 -11.39 -9.68 14.86
N GLU A 67 -10.20 -9.31 15.35
CA GLU A 67 -9.96 -9.19 16.80
C GLU A 67 -10.78 -8.08 17.45
N LYS A 68 -10.91 -6.91 16.81
CA LYS A 68 -11.72 -5.82 17.39
C LYS A 68 -13.19 -6.19 17.54
N SER A 69 -13.69 -7.16 16.76
CA SER A 69 -15.07 -7.64 16.87
C SER A 69 -15.30 -8.41 18.18
N ASN A 70 -14.28 -9.13 18.65
CA ASN A 70 -14.26 -9.93 19.89
C ASN A 70 -14.19 -9.07 21.16
N ILE A 71 -13.73 -7.81 21.07
CA ILE A 71 -13.55 -6.92 22.22
C ILE A 71 -14.89 -6.30 22.66
N PRO A 72 -15.26 -6.25 23.95
CA PRO A 72 -16.50 -5.61 24.42
C PRO A 72 -16.64 -4.14 24.06
N SER A 73 -17.88 -3.66 23.89
CA SER A 73 -18.17 -2.28 23.45
C SER A 73 -17.57 -1.21 24.37
N SER A 74 -17.48 -1.45 25.68
CA SER A 74 -16.91 -0.55 26.68
C SER A 74 -15.43 -0.22 26.45
N ALA A 75 -14.66 -1.16 25.86
CA ALA A 75 -13.24 -0.98 25.55
C ALA A 75 -12.99 -0.64 24.06
N ARG A 76 -14.00 -0.74 23.19
CA ARG A 76 -13.83 -0.70 21.73
C ARG A 76 -13.68 0.70 21.14
N THR A 77 -14.07 1.78 21.83
CA THR A 77 -14.07 3.15 21.26
C THR A 77 -12.68 3.59 20.78
N LYS A 78 -11.65 3.47 21.64
CA LYS A 78 -10.27 3.86 21.29
C LYS A 78 -9.69 2.95 20.20
N ILE A 79 -10.00 1.65 20.26
CA ILE A 79 -9.54 0.65 19.30
C ILE A 79 -10.10 0.94 17.91
N ASN A 80 -11.39 1.22 17.81
CA ASN A 80 -12.02 1.61 16.54
C ASN A 80 -11.42 2.89 15.95
N GLN A 81 -11.07 3.87 16.79
CA GLN A 81 -10.43 5.09 16.32
C GLN A 81 -9.05 4.79 15.72
N ARG A 82 -8.18 4.05 16.44
CA ARG A 82 -6.86 3.67 15.92
C ARG A 82 -6.98 2.83 14.65
N PHE A 83 -7.87 1.84 14.62
CA PHE A 83 -8.13 1.01 13.45
C PHE A 83 -8.50 1.85 12.21
N ARG A 84 -9.41 2.83 12.34
CA ARG A 84 -9.81 3.71 11.23
C ARG A 84 -8.66 4.59 10.74
N ASN A 85 -7.79 5.05 11.63
CA ASN A 85 -6.60 5.81 11.23
C ASN A 85 -5.70 4.92 10.36
N HIS A 86 -5.39 3.70 10.82
CA HIS A 86 -4.58 2.77 10.03
C HIS A 86 -5.22 2.41 8.69
N GLU A 87 -6.54 2.22 8.63
CA GLU A 87 -7.28 1.98 7.37
C GLU A 87 -7.15 3.17 6.40
N THR A 88 -7.25 4.39 6.92
CA THR A 88 -7.09 5.63 6.14
C THR A 88 -5.66 5.79 5.61
N ASP A 89 -4.66 5.48 6.44
CA ASP A 89 -3.25 5.58 6.08
C ASP A 89 -2.90 4.55 5.00
N THR A 90 -3.37 3.31 5.14
CA THR A 90 -3.17 2.24 4.14
C THR A 90 -3.87 2.56 2.81
N ASP A 91 -5.10 3.11 2.83
CA ASP A 91 -5.78 3.54 1.59
C ASP A 91 -5.03 4.70 0.91
N SER A 92 -4.48 5.62 1.69
CA SER A 92 -3.65 6.72 1.17
C SER A 92 -2.38 6.19 0.50
N ALA A 93 -1.69 5.23 1.14
CA ALA A 93 -0.53 4.56 0.57
C ALA A 93 -0.86 3.79 -0.71
N LYS A 94 -2.00 3.07 -0.74
CA LYS A 94 -2.52 2.37 -1.93
C LYS A 94 -2.72 3.31 -3.11
N ARG A 95 -3.38 4.45 -2.91
CA ARG A 95 -3.60 5.45 -3.97
C ARG A 95 -2.28 6.02 -4.47
N ARG A 96 -1.35 6.32 -3.57
CA ARG A 96 -0.01 6.81 -3.92
C ARG A 96 0.76 5.78 -4.76
N LEU A 97 0.74 4.51 -4.36
CA LEU A 97 1.34 3.42 -5.13
C LEU A 97 0.72 3.30 -6.52
N ALA A 98 -0.61 3.33 -6.62
CA ALA A 98 -1.32 3.26 -7.90
C ALA A 98 -0.89 4.38 -8.86
N ASN A 99 -0.77 5.63 -8.36
CA ASN A 99 -0.29 6.75 -9.16
C ASN A 99 1.16 6.52 -9.65
N LEU A 100 2.07 6.12 -8.74
CA LEU A 100 3.47 5.85 -9.09
C LEU A 100 3.60 4.69 -10.10
N SER A 101 2.76 3.67 -10.01
CA SER A 101 2.73 2.56 -10.96
C SER A 101 2.21 3.01 -12.33
N ASN A 102 1.17 3.85 -12.37
CA ASN A 102 0.54 4.32 -13.61
C ASN A 102 1.39 5.31 -14.41
N ASP A 103 2.23 6.13 -13.77
CA ASP A 103 3.16 7.06 -14.46
C ASP A 103 4.09 6.33 -15.46
N ARG A 104 4.32 5.03 -15.28
CA ARG A 104 5.06 4.18 -16.21
C ARG A 104 4.40 4.11 -17.59
N ALA A 105 3.07 4.09 -17.67
CA ALA A 105 2.35 4.03 -18.95
C ALA A 105 2.55 5.31 -19.78
N ALA A 106 2.63 6.47 -19.12
CA ALA A 106 2.90 7.75 -19.78
C ALA A 106 4.33 7.84 -20.34
N LEU A 107 5.32 7.28 -19.64
CA LEU A 107 6.72 7.29 -20.06
C LEU A 107 7.01 6.42 -21.31
N PHE A 108 6.25 5.35 -21.52
CA PHE A 108 6.36 4.51 -22.72
C PHE A 108 5.38 4.93 -23.83
N GLY A 109 4.21 5.50 -23.48
CA GLY A 109 3.24 6.02 -24.45
C GLY A 109 3.72 7.29 -25.18
N ALA A 110 4.51 8.14 -24.53
CA ALA A 110 5.06 9.35 -25.15
C ALA A 110 6.15 9.09 -26.21
N ARG A 111 6.77 7.89 -26.24
CA ARG A 111 7.82 7.57 -27.22
C ARG A 111 7.31 6.95 -28.52
N TYR A 112 6.06 6.50 -28.56
CA TYR A 112 5.49 5.79 -29.71
C TYR A 112 4.48 6.63 -30.50
N ALA A 113 4.16 7.84 -30.03
CA ALA A 113 3.10 8.67 -30.61
C ALA A 113 3.60 9.79 -31.55
N ASP A 114 4.91 9.97 -31.73
CA ASP A 114 5.44 11.10 -32.52
C ASP A 114 6.59 10.69 -33.44
N ASP A 115 6.27 9.87 -34.45
CA ASP A 115 6.94 9.97 -35.76
C ASP A 115 6.01 9.52 -36.91
N PRO A 116 5.18 10.43 -37.46
CA PRO A 116 4.47 10.21 -38.71
C PRO A 116 5.28 10.65 -39.95
N ASN A 117 6.59 10.92 -39.83
CA ASN A 117 7.37 11.52 -40.92
C ASN A 117 8.72 10.80 -41.14
N GLY A 118 8.66 9.46 -41.20
CA GLY A 118 9.71 8.64 -41.81
C GLY A 118 9.87 9.01 -43.28
N GLY A 119 10.78 9.96 -43.55
CA GLY A 119 11.03 10.55 -44.86
C GLY A 119 11.38 9.51 -45.93
N ASP A 120 10.46 9.32 -46.86
CA ASP A 120 10.68 8.61 -48.12
C ASP A 120 11.41 9.56 -49.08
N VAL A 121 12.73 9.65 -48.97
CA VAL A 121 13.58 10.35 -49.95
C VAL A 121 13.86 9.39 -51.11
N GLN A 122 12.99 9.43 -52.11
CA GLN A 122 13.20 8.83 -53.42
C GLN A 122 14.50 9.36 -54.04
N LEU A 123 15.45 8.45 -54.30
CA LEU A 123 16.69 8.73 -54.99
C LEU A 123 16.49 8.49 -56.49
N GLU A 124 16.07 9.53 -57.21
CA GLU A 124 16.19 9.61 -58.67
C GLU A 124 17.43 10.43 -59.00
N GLN A 125 18.45 9.79 -59.59
CA GLN A 125 19.31 10.32 -60.67
C GLN A 125 19.96 9.15 -61.43
#